data_AF-A0A519WA41-F1
#
_entry.id   AF-A0A519WA41-F1
#
_cell.length_a   1.000
_cell.length_b   1.000
_cell.length_c   1.000
_cell.angle_alpha   90.00
_cell.angle_beta   90.00
_cell.angle_gamma   90.00
#
_symmetry.space_group_name_H-M   'P 1'
#
loop_
_entity.id
_entity.type
_entity.pdbx_description
1 polymer ?
#
loop_
_entity_poly.entity_id
_entity_poly.type
_entity_poly.pdbx_seq_one_letter_code
_entity_poly.pdbx_strand_id
1 'polypeptide(L)'
;MFQNPFSFEGRIRRSEFGLSLIIFGVANIIITGLMGNTDVPSVMKIFALGYIPAFWFLWAQGAKRCHDLDKSGWWLIIPYYFLWMLFQEGKPGPNEYGDNPKGLYIN
;
A
#
# COMPACT_ATOMS: atom_id res chain seq x y z
N MET A 1 0.60 -2.03 13.71
CA MET A 1 1.03 -1.47 12.42
C MET A 1 1.42 -2.64 11.53
N PHE A 2 0.97 -2.67 10.27
CA PHE A 2 1.16 -3.77 9.31
C PHE A 2 0.56 -5.12 9.73
N GLN A 3 -0.67 -5.13 10.25
CA GLN A 3 -1.42 -6.39 10.37
C GLN A 3 -1.85 -6.83 8.97
N ASN A 4 -1.47 -8.05 8.57
CA ASN A 4 -1.75 -8.64 7.25
C ASN A 4 -1.36 -7.72 6.07
N PRO A 5 -0.06 -7.47 5.84
CA PRO A 5 0.43 -6.50 4.85
C PRO A 5 0.23 -6.92 3.38
N PHE A 6 -0.12 -8.17 3.12
CA PHE A 6 -0.43 -8.65 1.77
C PHE A 6 -1.94 -8.92 1.57
N SER A 7 -2.77 -8.57 2.56
CA SER A 7 -4.23 -8.64 2.47
C SER A 7 -4.82 -7.27 2.12
N PHE A 8 -5.88 -7.29 1.32
CA PHE A 8 -6.68 -6.11 0.95
C PHE A 8 -7.70 -5.74 2.04
N GLU A 9 -7.93 -6.62 3.01
CA GLU A 9 -8.95 -6.43 4.03
C GLU A 9 -8.49 -5.52 5.17
N GLY A 10 -9.41 -4.69 5.65
CA GLY A 10 -9.18 -3.78 6.77
C GLY A 10 -8.81 -2.36 6.35
N ARG A 11 -8.32 -1.60 7.33
CA ARG A 11 -8.09 -0.15 7.22
C ARG A 11 -6.70 0.22 7.72
N ILE A 12 -6.02 1.13 7.02
CA ILE A 12 -4.74 1.68 7.47
C ILE A 12 -4.72 3.21 7.48
N ARG A 13 -3.98 3.77 8.45
CA ARG A 13 -3.82 5.22 8.64
C ARG A 13 -2.77 5.79 7.68
N ARG A 14 -2.78 7.11 7.50
CA ARG A 14 -1.79 7.85 6.69
C ARG A 14 -0.33 7.54 7.03
N SER A 15 0.01 7.30 8.30
CA SER A 15 1.38 6.98 8.72
C SER A 15 1.85 5.62 8.20
N GLU A 16 0.98 4.61 8.29
CA GLU A 16 1.28 3.26 7.78
C GLU A 16 1.33 3.27 6.25
N PHE A 17 0.42 4.00 5.60
CA PHE A 17 0.47 4.19 4.15
C PHE A 17 1.75 4.91 3.68
N GLY A 18 2.14 6.02 4.34
CA GLY A 18 3.39 6.71 4.03
C GLY A 18 4.62 5.82 4.20
N LEU A 19 4.67 5.02 5.27
CA LEU A 19 5.73 4.04 5.45
C LEU A 19 5.69 2.92 4.39
N SER A 20 4.50 2.53 3.93
CA SER A 20 4.34 1.56 2.82
C SER A 20 4.95 2.10 1.52
N LEU A 21 4.76 3.39 1.22
CA LEU A 21 5.39 4.03 0.05
C LEU A 21 6.93 4.05 0.18
N ILE A 22 7.44 4.35 1.38
CA ILE A 22 8.89 4.33 1.64
C ILE A 22 9.46 2.92 1.47
N ILE A 23 8.82 1.91 2.04
CA ILE A 23 9.21 0.50 1.90
C ILE A 23 9.23 0.10 0.42
N PHE A 24 8.19 0.45 -0.33
CA PHE A 24 8.13 0.18 -1.77
C PHE A 24 9.27 0.89 -2.54
N GLY A 25 9.54 2.17 -2.22
CA GLY A 25 10.63 2.92 -2.83
C GLY A 25 12.01 2.31 -2.56
N VAL A 26 12.28 1.90 -1.33
CA VAL A 26 13.54 1.21 -0.96
C VAL A 26 13.64 -0.13 -1.67
N ALA A 27 12.57 -0.93 -1.70
CA ALA A 27 12.54 -2.19 -2.43
C ALA A 27 12.82 -1.99 -3.92
N ASN A 28 12.24 -0.94 -4.53
CA ASN A 28 12.46 -0.60 -5.94
C ASN A 28 13.94 -0.26 -6.23
N ILE A 29 14.60 0.51 -5.36
CA ILE A 29 16.03 0.83 -5.48
C ILE A 29 16.87 -0.46 -5.42
N ILE A 30 16.59 -1.34 -4.46
CA ILE A 30 17.31 -2.61 -4.30
C ILE A 30 17.13 -3.50 -5.53
N ILE A 31 15.89 -3.72 -5.98
CA ILE A 31 15.58 -4.56 -7.14
C ILE A 31 16.28 -4.04 -8.40
N THR A 32 16.19 -2.73 -8.65
CA THR A 32 16.84 -2.10 -9.82
C THR A 32 18.36 -2.23 -9.75
N GLY A 33 18.96 -2.03 -8.57
CA GLY A 33 20.39 -2.19 -8.35
C GLY A 33 20.89 -3.62 -8.62
N LEU A 34 20.07 -4.63 -8.30
CA LEU A 34 20.39 -6.03 -8.60
C LEU A 34 20.30 -6.36 -10.09
N MET A 35 19.46 -5.66 -10.86
CA MET A 35 19.29 -5.92 -12.31
C MET A 35 20.44 -5.39 -13.16
N GLY A 36 21.11 -4.31 -12.75
CA GLY A 36 22.02 -3.52 -13.57
C GLY A 36 23.22 -4.24 -14.20
N ASN A 37 23.56 -5.45 -13.74
CA ASN A 37 24.69 -6.25 -14.25
C ASN A 37 24.31 -7.72 -14.51
N THR A 38 23.04 -8.01 -14.75
CA THR A 38 22.54 -9.39 -14.90
C THR A 38 22.17 -9.74 -16.34
N ASP A 39 22.29 -11.02 -16.69
CA ASP A 39 21.85 -11.56 -17.97
C ASP A 39 20.32 -11.59 -18.09
N VAL A 40 19.80 -11.57 -19.33
CA VAL A 40 18.35 -11.47 -19.60
C VAL A 40 17.52 -12.54 -18.84
N PRO A 41 17.92 -13.82 -18.75
CA PRO A 41 17.20 -14.80 -17.94
C PRO A 41 17.12 -14.44 -16.45
N SER A 42 18.19 -13.88 -15.87
CA SER A 42 18.23 -13.47 -14.46
C SER A 42 17.40 -12.21 -14.23
N VAL A 43 17.38 -11.28 -15.18
CA VAL A 43 16.50 -10.10 -15.16
C VAL A 43 15.03 -10.52 -15.02
N MET A 44 14.58 -11.52 -15.79
CA MET A 44 13.19 -12.01 -15.71
C MET A 44 12.87 -12.65 -14.35
N LYS A 45 13.82 -13.39 -13.76
CA LYS A 45 13.65 -13.97 -12.42
C LYS A 45 13.59 -12.90 -11.33
N ILE A 46 14.49 -11.91 -11.39
CA ILE A 46 14.51 -10.78 -10.45
C ILE A 46 13.23 -9.97 -10.56
N PHE A 47 12.75 -9.75 -11.79
CA PHE A 47 11.47 -9.08 -12.02
C PHE A 47 10.31 -9.84 -11.36
N ALA A 48 10.19 -11.15 -11.63
CA ALA A 48 9.11 -11.96 -11.08
C ALA A 48 9.16 -12.05 -9.55
N LEU A 49 10.34 -12.28 -8.96
CA LEU A 49 10.49 -12.47 -7.52
C LEU A 49 10.52 -11.15 -6.73
N GLY A 50 10.96 -10.06 -7.35
CA GLY A 50 11.08 -8.76 -6.70
C GLY A 50 9.83 -7.91 -6.88
N TYR A 51 9.45 -7.63 -8.13
CA TYR A 51 8.41 -6.65 -8.40
C TYR A 51 7.00 -7.16 -8.11
N ILE A 52 6.69 -8.43 -8.40
CA ILE A 52 5.34 -8.99 -8.14
C ILE A 52 4.93 -8.80 -6.67
N PRO A 53 5.70 -9.29 -5.67
CA PRO A 53 5.32 -9.09 -4.27
C PRO A 53 5.38 -7.63 -3.84
N ALA A 54 6.32 -6.83 -4.37
CA ALA A 54 6.41 -5.41 -4.04
C ALA A 54 5.17 -4.63 -4.49
N PHE A 55 4.70 -4.87 -5.73
CA PHE A 55 3.47 -4.27 -6.24
C PHE A 55 2.24 -4.79 -5.52
N TRP A 56 2.17 -6.08 -5.19
CA TRP A 56 1.06 -6.64 -4.41
C TRP A 56 0.95 -5.99 -3.04
N PHE A 57 2.09 -5.85 -2.34
CA PHE A 57 2.15 -5.13 -1.06
C PHE A 57 1.63 -3.69 -1.21
N LEU A 58 2.14 -2.94 -2.20
CA LEU A 58 1.73 -1.55 -2.44
C LEU A 58 0.23 -1.44 -2.72
N TRP A 59 -0.31 -2.33 -3.55
CA TRP A 59 -1.74 -2.38 -3.87
C TRP A 59 -2.60 -2.73 -2.67
N ALA A 60 -2.20 -3.73 -1.89
CA ALA A 60 -2.90 -4.13 -0.67
C ALA A 60 -2.94 -2.99 0.35
N GLN A 61 -1.81 -2.31 0.58
CA GLN A 61 -1.76 -1.18 1.51
C GLN A 61 -2.56 0.03 0.99
N GLY A 62 -2.46 0.31 -0.31
CA GLY A 62 -3.23 1.36 -0.95
C GLY A 62 -4.75 1.13 -0.87
N ALA A 63 -5.22 -0.10 -1.04
CA ALA A 63 -6.63 -0.45 -0.92
C ALA A 63 -7.13 -0.23 0.50
N LYS A 64 -6.40 -0.74 1.50
CA LYS A 64 -6.71 -0.49 2.92
C LYS A 64 -6.69 1.00 3.29
N ARG A 65 -5.90 1.82 2.57
CA ARG A 65 -5.92 3.29 2.75
C ARG A 65 -7.18 3.91 2.14
N CYS A 66 -7.62 3.44 0.98
CA CYS A 66 -8.91 3.84 0.39
C CYS A 66 -10.07 3.46 1.32
N HIS A 67 -10.04 2.25 1.86
CA HIS A 67 -11.03 1.74 2.82
C HIS A 67 -11.13 2.62 4.07
N ASP A 68 -9.99 3.10 4.59
CA ASP A 68 -9.98 4.04 5.71
C ASP A 68 -10.62 5.40 5.38
N LEU A 69 -10.71 5.74 4.09
CA LEU A 69 -11.35 6.95 3.57
C LEU A 69 -12.79 6.71 3.12
N ASP A 70 -13.35 5.52 3.42
CA ASP A 70 -14.69 5.11 3.03
C ASP A 70 -14.88 5.06 1.50
N LYS A 71 -13.83 4.59 0.82
CA LYS A 71 -13.77 4.40 -0.64
C LYS A 71 -13.36 2.98 -0.96
N SER A 72 -13.88 2.43 -2.05
CA SER A 72 -13.43 1.13 -2.55
C SER A 72 -11.95 1.17 -2.95
N GLY A 73 -11.25 0.04 -2.85
CA GLY A 73 -9.84 -0.08 -3.24
C GLY A 73 -9.53 0.36 -4.68
N TRP A 74 -10.52 0.31 -5.58
CA TRP A 74 -10.40 0.74 -6.98
C TRP A 74 -10.06 2.22 -7.16
N TRP A 75 -10.27 3.06 -6.14
CA TRP A 75 -9.86 4.46 -6.18
C TRP A 75 -8.35 4.65 -6.35
N LEU A 76 -7.54 3.61 -6.08
CA LEU A 76 -6.11 3.60 -6.39
C LEU A 76 -5.78 3.86 -7.87
N ILE A 77 -6.68 3.52 -8.79
CA ILE A 77 -6.45 3.69 -10.24
C ILE A 77 -6.52 5.17 -10.64
N ILE A 78 -7.18 6.00 -9.84
CA ILE A 78 -7.31 7.43 -10.12
C ILE A 78 -5.90 8.05 -10.08
N PRO A 79 -5.43 8.66 -11.19
CA PRO A 79 -4.11 9.26 -11.23
C PRO A 79 -3.89 10.24 -10.10
N TYR A 80 -2.72 10.16 -9.45
CA TYR A 80 -2.30 11.03 -8.34
C TYR A 80 -3.15 10.96 -7.07
N TYR A 81 -4.18 10.11 -6.99
CA TYR A 81 -5.02 9.99 -5.79
C TYR A 81 -4.21 9.60 -4.55
N PHE A 82 -3.14 8.83 -4.73
CA PHE A 82 -2.21 8.48 -3.65
C PHE A 82 -1.57 9.68 -2.96
N LEU A 83 -1.35 10.80 -3.66
CA LEU A 83 -0.84 12.04 -3.06
C LEU A 83 -1.86 12.63 -2.10
N TRP A 84 -3.14 12.67 -2.50
CA TRP A 84 -4.21 13.14 -1.64
C TRP A 84 -4.41 12.24 -0.41
N MET A 85 -4.33 10.92 -0.59
CA MET A 85 -4.47 9.94 0.50
C MET A 85 -3.41 10.07 1.61
N LEU A 86 -2.24 10.68 1.33
CA LEU A 86 -1.18 10.92 2.31
C LEU A 86 -1.57 11.98 3.34
N PHE A 87 -2.40 12.95 2.96
CA PHE A 87 -2.74 14.09 3.80
C PHE A 87 -4.11 13.94 4.46
N GLN A 88 -5.07 13.38 3.71
CA GLN A 88 -6.46 13.26 4.16
C GLN A 88 -6.58 12.43 5.45
N GLU A 89 -7.45 12.85 6.35
CA GLU A 89 -7.79 12.07 7.55
C GLU A 89 -8.81 10.96 7.26
N GLY A 90 -8.63 9.82 7.93
CA GLY A 90 -9.55 8.68 7.86
C GLY A 90 -10.95 8.98 8.36
N LYS A 91 -11.93 8.21 7.90
CA LYS A 91 -13.32 8.28 8.36
C LYS A 91 -13.40 7.92 9.86
N PRO A 92 -13.99 8.76 10.73
CA PRO A 92 -14.21 8.41 12.13
C PRO A 92 -15.28 7.32 12.26
N GLY A 93 -15.20 6.51 13.31
CA GLY A 93 -16.09 5.37 13.54
C GLY A 93 -15.83 4.15 12.64
N PRO A 94 -16.59 3.07 12.84
CA PRO A 94 -16.53 1.89 11.97
C PRO A 94 -17.13 2.18 10.60
N ASN A 95 -16.70 1.44 9.57
CA ASN A 95 -17.36 1.38 8.27
C ASN A 95 -17.38 -0.06 7.74
N GLU A 96 -17.79 -0.26 6.49
CA GLU A 96 -17.90 -1.60 5.87
C GLU A 96 -16.58 -2.38 5.85
N TYR A 97 -15.43 -1.69 5.94
CA TYR A 97 -14.10 -2.29 5.94
C TYR A 97 -13.54 -2.54 7.34
N GLY A 98 -14.33 -2.29 8.39
CA GLY A 98 -14.00 -2.56 9.78
C GLY A 98 -13.84 -1.31 10.66
N ASP A 99 -13.36 -1.56 11.88
CA ASP A 99 -13.25 -0.54 12.92
C ASP A 99 -12.21 0.53 12.59
N ASN A 100 -12.40 1.72 13.17
CA ASN A 100 -11.44 2.80 13.05
C ASN A 100 -10.08 2.38 13.61
N PRO A 101 -8.98 2.45 12.83
CA PRO A 101 -7.65 2.10 13.32
C PRO A 101 -7.14 2.96 14.49
N LYS A 102 -7.78 4.11 14.76
CA LYS A 102 -7.50 4.95 15.93
C LYS A 102 -8.32 4.55 17.18
N GLY A 103 -9.31 3.68 17.06
CA GLY A 103 -10.27 3.39 18.13
C GLY A 103 -11.16 4.58 18.51
N LEU A 104 -11.27 5.59 17.64
CA LEU A 104 -12.15 6.74 17.87
C LEU A 104 -13.55 6.42 17.34
N TYR A 105 -14.48 6.29 18.28
CA TYR A 105 -15.90 6.13 18.03
C TYR A 105 -16.61 7.47 18.28
N ILE A 106 -17.57 7.79 17.43
CA ILE A 106 -18.41 8.98 17.62
C ILE A 106 -19.47 8.58 18.65
N ASN A 107 -19.49 9.26 19.80
CA ASN A 107 -20.58 9.16 20.78
C ASN A 107 -21.83 9.86 20.25
#